data_AF-A0A8S0G3K3-F1
#
_entry.id   AF-A0A8S0G3K3-F1
#
_cell.length_a   1.000
_cell.length_b   1.000
_cell.length_c   1.000
_cell.angle_alpha   90.00
_cell.angle_beta   90.00
_cell.angle_gamma   90.00
#
_symmetry.space_group_name_H-M   'P 1'
#
loop_
_entity.id
_entity.type
_entity.pdbx_description
1 polymer ?
#
loop_
_entity_poly.entity_id
_entity_poly.type
_entity_poly.pdbx_seq_one_letter_code
_entity_poly.pdbx_strand_id
1 'polypeptide(L)'
;MTIFDNYEVWFVIGSQHLYGPETLRQVTQHAEHVVNALNTEAKLPCKLVLKPLGTTPDEITAICRDANYDDRCAGLVVWLHTFSPAKMWINGLTMLNKPLLQDSLRAVIPHPVQRGAAVGQHRHGLYEPEPDRAWRSRVRLHRRAYASATCRCYRSLAG
;
A
#
# COMPACT_ATOMS: atom_id res chain seq x y z
N MET A 1 13.67 -13.60 18.25
CA MET A 1 12.52 -13.57 17.32
C MET A 1 11.28 -13.31 18.12
N THR A 2 10.49 -12.32 17.70
CA THR A 2 9.17 -12.07 18.27
C THR A 2 8.13 -12.88 17.49
N ILE A 3 6.94 -13.07 18.06
CA ILE A 3 5.86 -13.77 17.36
C ILE A 3 5.51 -13.08 16.03
N PHE A 4 5.73 -11.75 15.95
CA PHE A 4 5.38 -10.92 14.81
C PHE A 4 6.26 -11.19 13.58
N ASP A 5 7.44 -11.79 13.78
CA ASP A 5 8.36 -12.12 12.69
C ASP A 5 7.80 -13.20 11.76
N ASN A 6 6.83 -13.99 12.25
CA ASN A 6 6.15 -15.05 11.50
C ASN A 6 4.94 -14.54 10.68
N TYR A 7 4.53 -13.28 10.89
CA TYR A 7 3.35 -12.71 10.26
C TYR A 7 3.69 -11.59 9.28
N GLU A 8 2.79 -11.37 8.35
CA GLU A 8 2.83 -10.32 7.37
C GLU A 8 1.46 -9.66 7.23
N VAL A 9 1.48 -8.37 6.89
CA VAL A 9 0.28 -7.61 6.55
C VAL A 9 0.31 -7.32 5.06
N TRP A 10 -0.77 -7.65 4.37
CA TRP A 10 -0.86 -7.48 2.93
C TRP A 10 -1.29 -6.06 2.59
N PHE A 11 -0.52 -5.41 1.73
CA PHE A 11 -0.80 -4.07 1.23
C PHE A 11 -1.43 -4.20 -0.17
N VAL A 12 -2.71 -3.87 -0.27
CA VAL A 12 -3.52 -4.05 -1.48
C VAL A 12 -3.93 -2.69 -2.01
N ILE A 13 -3.76 -2.49 -3.31
CA ILE A 13 -4.12 -1.21 -3.96
C ILE A 13 -5.40 -1.39 -4.75
N GLY A 14 -6.38 -0.51 -4.51
CA GLY A 14 -7.58 -0.44 -5.31
C GLY A 14 -7.43 0.49 -6.51
N SER A 15 -7.78 -0.02 -7.69
CA SER A 15 -7.91 0.76 -8.92
C SER A 15 -8.98 0.16 -9.84
N GLN A 16 -8.94 0.49 -11.13
CA GLN A 16 -9.80 -0.09 -12.17
C GLN A 16 -9.11 -0.01 -13.55
N HIS A 17 -9.39 -0.96 -14.43
CA HIS A 17 -8.78 -1.03 -15.77
C HIS A 17 -9.06 0.20 -16.66
N LEU A 18 -10.13 0.94 -16.38
CA LEU A 18 -10.53 2.12 -17.16
C LEU A 18 -9.46 3.24 -17.16
N TYR A 19 -8.49 3.19 -16.24
CA TYR A 19 -7.39 4.15 -16.19
C TYR A 19 -6.28 3.89 -17.22
N GLY A 20 -6.26 2.72 -17.86
CA GLY A 20 -5.24 2.37 -18.84
C GLY A 20 -3.89 1.96 -18.23
N PRO A 21 -3.03 1.31 -19.03
CA PRO A 21 -1.85 0.61 -18.53
C PRO A 21 -0.79 1.55 -17.94
N GLU A 22 -0.61 2.74 -18.51
CA GLU A 22 0.39 3.70 -18.02
C GLU A 22 0.03 4.24 -16.63
N THR A 23 -1.24 4.55 -16.38
CA THR A 23 -1.69 4.96 -15.04
C THR A 23 -1.52 3.83 -14.04
N LEU A 24 -1.92 2.60 -14.38
CA LEU A 24 -1.74 1.44 -13.50
C LEU A 24 -0.25 1.17 -13.18
N ARG A 25 0.65 1.41 -14.14
CA ARG A 25 2.10 1.32 -13.94
C ARG A 25 2.57 2.36 -12.91
N GLN A 26 2.11 3.61 -13.01
CA GLN A 26 2.45 4.67 -12.05
C GLN A 26 1.91 4.36 -10.64
N VAL A 27 0.67 3.87 -10.55
CA VAL A 27 0.07 3.45 -9.27
C VAL A 27 0.91 2.34 -8.62
N THR A 28 1.38 1.38 -9.41
CA THR A 28 2.24 0.29 -8.92
C THR A 28 3.57 0.84 -8.39
N GLN A 29 4.23 1.73 -9.15
CA GLN A 29 5.49 2.35 -8.72
C GLN A 29 5.34 3.14 -7.41
N HIS A 30 4.22 3.85 -7.23
CA HIS A 30 3.94 4.55 -5.98
C HIS A 30 3.74 3.59 -4.81
N ALA A 31 3.00 2.50 -5.05
CA ALA A 31 2.76 1.48 -4.03
C ALA A 31 4.06 0.81 -3.57
N GLU A 32 4.95 0.46 -4.52
CA GLU A 32 6.28 -0.09 -4.23
C GLU A 32 7.10 0.87 -3.37
N HIS A 33 7.16 2.16 -3.76
CA HIS A 33 7.90 3.17 -2.99
C HIS A 33 7.36 3.30 -1.56
N VAL A 34 6.04 3.38 -1.39
CA VAL A 34 5.39 3.52 -0.08
C VAL A 34 5.67 2.28 0.79
N VAL A 35 5.48 1.07 0.26
CA VAL A 35 5.69 -0.17 1.02
C VAL A 35 7.16 -0.31 1.44
N ASN A 36 8.11 -0.04 0.53
CA ASN A 36 9.54 -0.13 0.83
C ASN A 36 9.96 0.87 1.91
N ALA A 37 9.49 2.10 1.80
CA ALA A 37 9.83 3.14 2.77
C ALA A 37 9.13 2.91 4.13
N LEU A 38 7.89 2.39 4.16
CA LEU A 38 7.24 1.98 5.41
C LEU A 38 7.97 0.82 6.08
N ASN A 39 8.36 -0.21 5.32
CA ASN A 39 9.13 -1.34 5.85
C ASN A 39 10.49 -0.91 6.41
N THR A 40 11.17 0.05 5.76
CA THR A 40 12.50 0.51 6.18
C THR A 40 12.44 1.53 7.32
N GLU A 41 11.54 2.53 7.24
CA GLU A 41 11.57 3.70 8.11
C GLU A 41 10.54 3.65 9.26
N ALA A 42 9.39 3.01 9.07
CA ALA A 42 8.28 3.11 10.02
C ALA A 42 8.45 2.21 11.26
N LYS A 43 9.45 1.30 11.27
CA LYS A 43 9.71 0.34 12.36
C LYS A 43 8.42 -0.39 12.77
N LEU A 44 7.74 -0.94 11.76
CA LEU A 44 6.51 -1.71 11.95
C LEU A 44 6.84 -3.04 12.67
N PRO A 45 5.90 -3.58 13.46
CA PRO A 45 6.12 -4.83 14.18
C PRO A 45 6.18 -6.05 13.25
N CYS A 46 5.61 -5.98 12.06
CA CYS A 46 5.66 -7.02 11.02
C CYS A 46 5.82 -6.37 9.64
N LYS A 47 6.25 -7.17 8.65
CA LYS A 47 6.48 -6.67 7.29
C LYS A 47 5.16 -6.40 6.55
N LEU A 48 5.16 -5.36 5.73
CA LEU A 48 4.16 -5.13 4.71
C LEU A 48 4.56 -5.84 3.42
N VAL A 49 3.65 -6.61 2.84
CA VAL A 49 3.83 -7.31 1.56
C VAL A 49 2.90 -6.69 0.53
N LEU A 50 3.48 -6.06 -0.50
CA LEU A 50 2.70 -5.51 -1.61
C LEU A 50 2.09 -6.66 -2.43
N LYS A 51 0.79 -6.59 -2.68
CA LYS A 51 0.05 -7.52 -3.54
C LYS A 51 -0.23 -6.88 -4.91
N PRO A 52 -0.59 -7.70 -5.93
CA PRO A 52 -1.06 -7.18 -7.21
C PRO A 52 -2.22 -6.18 -7.04
N LEU A 53 -2.39 -5.29 -8.03
CA LEU A 53 -3.49 -4.34 -8.02
C LEU A 53 -4.84 -5.08 -8.07
N GLY A 54 -5.81 -4.60 -7.28
CA GLY A 54 -7.21 -5.00 -7.42
C GLY A 54 -7.90 -4.11 -8.44
N THR A 55 -8.01 -4.57 -9.69
CA THR A 55 -8.62 -3.83 -10.81
C THR A 55 -9.90 -4.45 -11.35
N THR A 56 -10.21 -5.69 -10.97
CA THR A 56 -11.46 -6.42 -11.24
C THR A 56 -12.04 -7.02 -9.96
N PRO A 57 -13.35 -7.33 -9.95
CA PRO A 57 -13.96 -8.10 -8.86
C PRO A 57 -13.26 -9.44 -8.60
N ASP A 58 -12.83 -10.13 -9.66
CA ASP A 58 -12.22 -11.46 -9.55
C ASP A 58 -10.81 -11.39 -8.95
N GLU A 59 -10.01 -10.40 -9.34
CA GLU A 59 -8.70 -10.15 -8.72
C GLU A 59 -8.84 -9.83 -7.23
N ILE A 60 -9.77 -8.95 -6.87
CA ILE A 60 -10.01 -8.59 -5.45
C ILE A 60 -10.48 -9.81 -4.66
N THR A 61 -11.41 -10.59 -5.23
CA THR A 61 -11.90 -11.83 -4.60
C THR A 61 -10.78 -12.85 -4.42
N ALA A 62 -9.90 -12.99 -5.41
CA ALA A 62 -8.73 -13.86 -5.31
C ALA A 62 -7.78 -13.40 -4.20
N ILE A 63 -7.48 -12.10 -4.10
CA ILE A 63 -6.64 -11.55 -3.02
C ILE A 63 -7.25 -11.84 -1.65
N CYS A 64 -8.56 -11.62 -1.47
CA CYS A 64 -9.24 -11.92 -0.20
C CYS A 64 -9.22 -13.42 0.13
N ARG A 65 -9.45 -14.29 -0.86
CA ARG A 65 -9.37 -15.74 -0.68
C ARG A 65 -7.96 -16.19 -0.27
N ASP A 66 -6.94 -15.70 -0.97
CA ASP A 66 -5.55 -16.05 -0.70
C ASP A 66 -5.12 -15.53 0.69
N ALA A 67 -5.61 -14.35 1.09
CA ALA A 67 -5.35 -13.79 2.41
C ALA A 67 -5.97 -14.63 3.53
N ASN A 68 -7.16 -15.20 3.33
CA ASN A 68 -7.78 -16.11 4.29
C ASN A 68 -7.00 -17.43 4.43
N TYR A 69 -6.38 -17.90 3.34
CA TYR A 69 -5.67 -19.19 3.29
C TYR A 69 -4.24 -19.12 3.82
N ASP A 70 -3.54 -17.99 3.65
CA ASP A 70 -2.17 -17.86 4.17
C ASP A 70 -2.18 -17.58 5.68
N ASP A 71 -1.73 -18.56 6.47
CA ASP A 71 -1.63 -18.44 7.94
C ASP A 71 -0.70 -17.31 8.39
N ARG A 72 0.26 -16.90 7.55
CA ARG A 72 1.16 -15.78 7.84
C ARG A 72 0.46 -14.43 7.62
N CYS A 73 -0.62 -14.40 6.83
CA CYS A 73 -1.39 -13.17 6.62
C CYS A 73 -2.19 -12.84 7.89
N ALA A 74 -1.75 -11.79 8.58
CA ALA A 74 -2.38 -11.27 9.79
C ALA A 74 -3.51 -10.27 9.48
N GLY A 75 -3.61 -9.77 8.25
CA GLY A 75 -4.60 -8.77 7.86
C GLY A 75 -4.24 -8.04 6.57
N LEU A 76 -5.20 -7.24 6.10
CA LEU A 76 -5.07 -6.43 4.89
C LEU A 76 -5.05 -4.94 5.24
N VAL A 77 -4.19 -4.21 4.55
CA VAL A 77 -4.22 -2.76 4.44
C VAL A 77 -4.60 -2.45 3.00
N VAL A 78 -5.71 -1.75 2.82
CA VAL A 78 -6.21 -1.36 1.50
C VAL A 78 -5.96 0.12 1.28
N TRP A 79 -5.23 0.46 0.22
CA TRP A 79 -5.04 1.84 -0.21
C TRP A 79 -5.79 2.09 -1.52
N LEU A 80 -6.85 2.90 -1.45
CA LEU A 80 -7.65 3.30 -2.61
C LEU A 80 -7.03 4.56 -3.25
N HIS A 81 -5.86 4.37 -3.89
CA HIS A 81 -5.09 5.46 -4.50
C HIS A 81 -5.84 6.15 -5.65
N THR A 82 -6.68 5.40 -6.35
CA THR A 82 -7.60 5.89 -7.39
C THR A 82 -9.03 5.47 -7.06
N PHE A 83 -10.01 5.95 -7.83
CA PHE A 83 -11.37 5.48 -7.63
C PHE A 83 -11.48 4.00 -8.03
N SER A 84 -11.87 3.17 -7.07
CA SER A 84 -12.15 1.75 -7.26
C SER A 84 -13.61 1.52 -6.86
N PRO A 85 -14.50 1.19 -7.81
CA PRO A 85 -15.92 0.99 -7.53
C PRO A 85 -16.15 -0.02 -6.40
N ALA A 86 -16.82 0.40 -5.33
CA ALA A 86 -17.05 -0.43 -4.13
C ALA A 86 -17.74 -1.77 -4.45
N LYS A 87 -18.57 -1.83 -5.51
CA LYS A 87 -19.23 -3.05 -5.96
C LYS A 87 -18.25 -4.19 -6.31
N MET A 88 -17.05 -3.86 -6.76
CA MET A 88 -16.01 -4.85 -7.07
C MET A 88 -15.47 -5.54 -5.82
N TRP A 89 -15.56 -4.89 -4.67
CA TRP A 89 -15.02 -5.37 -3.41
C TRP A 89 -16.01 -6.23 -2.62
N ILE A 90 -17.31 -6.15 -2.93
CA ILE A 90 -18.37 -6.80 -2.12
C ILE A 90 -18.08 -8.28 -1.91
N ASN A 91 -17.89 -9.06 -2.98
CA ASN A 91 -17.69 -10.51 -2.87
C ASN A 91 -16.43 -10.86 -2.04
N GLY A 92 -15.30 -10.21 -2.32
CA GLY A 92 -14.05 -10.43 -1.58
C GLY A 92 -14.19 -10.06 -0.11
N LEU A 93 -14.79 -8.91 0.20
CA LEU A 93 -14.97 -8.44 1.58
C LEU A 93 -16.00 -9.27 2.36
N THR A 94 -17.03 -9.80 1.70
CA THR A 94 -18.01 -10.69 2.33
C THR A 94 -17.38 -11.99 2.82
N MET A 95 -16.38 -12.53 2.11
CA MET A 95 -15.71 -13.77 2.51
C MET A 95 -14.47 -13.54 3.37
N LEU A 96 -13.95 -12.32 3.46
CA LEU A 96 -12.70 -12.01 4.16
C LEU A 96 -12.85 -12.25 5.67
N ASN A 97 -12.08 -13.20 6.21
CA ASN A 97 -12.05 -13.51 7.64
C ASN A 97 -10.86 -12.87 8.38
N LYS A 98 -10.04 -12.12 7.63
CA LYS A 98 -8.90 -11.38 8.16
C LYS A 98 -9.28 -9.91 8.39
N PRO A 99 -8.72 -9.28 9.43
CA PRO A 99 -8.97 -7.87 9.70
C PRO A 99 -8.46 -6.96 8.57
N LEU A 100 -9.20 -5.89 8.30
CA LEU A 100 -8.94 -4.93 7.23
C LEU A 100 -8.82 -3.51 7.77
N LEU A 101 -7.83 -2.77 7.28
CA LEU A 101 -7.68 -1.33 7.47
C LEU A 101 -7.68 -0.63 6.11
N GLN A 102 -8.47 0.43 5.97
CA GLN A 102 -8.39 1.32 4.81
C GLN A 102 -7.42 2.48 5.10
N ASP A 103 -6.35 2.58 4.33
CA ASP A 103 -5.47 3.77 4.32
C ASP A 103 -6.06 4.82 3.38
N SER A 104 -6.44 5.97 3.94
CA SER A 104 -7.03 7.10 3.22
C SER A 104 -6.01 8.17 2.82
N LEU A 105 -4.71 7.93 3.00
CA LEU A 105 -3.71 8.93 2.66
C LEU A 105 -3.65 9.20 1.16
N ARG A 106 -3.56 10.50 0.84
CA ARG A 106 -3.08 10.94 -0.48
C ARG A 106 -1.57 10.84 -0.49
N ALA A 107 -1.02 10.02 -1.39
CA ALA A 107 0.40 10.10 -1.71
C ALA A 107 0.69 11.49 -2.31
N VAL A 108 1.60 12.23 -1.66
CA VAL A 108 2.34 13.30 -2.32
C VAL A 108 3.69 12.69 -2.64
N ILE A 109 3.74 11.91 -3.73
CA ILE A 109 5.01 11.43 -4.26
C ILE A 109 5.45 12.53 -5.25
N PRO A 110 6.61 13.18 -5.07
CA PRO A 110 7.14 14.08 -6.08
C PRO A 110 7.40 13.27 -7.35
N HIS A 111 6.57 13.47 -8.38
CA HIS A 111 6.87 12.94 -9.71
C HIS A 111 8.07 13.72 -10.29
N PRO A 112 9.03 13.06 -10.95
CA PRO A 112 9.86 13.76 -11.92
C PRO A 112 8.93 14.20 -13.05
N VAL A 113 8.62 15.49 -13.12
CA VAL A 113 7.95 16.09 -14.27
C VAL A 113 8.83 15.79 -15.47
N GLN A 114 8.38 14.92 -16.39
CA GLN A 114 8.96 14.88 -17.72
C GLN A 114 8.60 16.19 -18.42
N ARG A 115 9.43 17.22 -18.24
CA ARG A 115 9.37 18.41 -19.10
C ARG A 115 9.74 17.93 -20.49
N GLY A 116 8.83 18.18 -21.43
CA GLY A 116 9.03 17.91 -22.84
C GLY A 116 10.38 18.45 -23.32
N ALA A 117 10.97 17.73 -24.26
CA ALA A 117 12.20 18.11 -24.93
C ALA A 117 12.12 19.55 -25.47
N ALA A 118 12.81 20.46 -24.81
CA ALA A 118 13.21 21.74 -25.37
C ALA A 118 14.72 21.85 -25.20
N VAL A 119 15.39 21.91 -26.34
CA VAL A 119 16.83 22.11 -26.53
C VAL A 119 17.29 23.38 -25.79
N GLY A 120 18.36 23.29 -24.99
CA GLY A 120 19.11 24.49 -24.55
C GLY A 120 19.78 24.43 -23.17
N GLN A 121 21.10 24.19 -23.20
CA GLN A 121 22.15 24.75 -22.31
C GLN A 121 22.13 24.53 -20.78
N HIS A 122 23.11 23.73 -20.35
CA HIS A 122 23.92 23.78 -19.11
C HIS A 122 23.47 24.68 -17.94
N ARG A 123 23.15 24.06 -16.79
CA ARG A 123 23.80 24.33 -15.47
C ARG A 123 23.33 23.31 -14.41
N HIS A 124 24.27 23.01 -13.51
CA HIS A 124 24.26 22.03 -12.42
C HIS A 124 22.98 21.91 -11.59
N GLY A 125 22.62 20.66 -11.26
CA GLY A 125 21.72 20.32 -10.15
C GLY A 125 20.87 19.09 -10.45
N LEU A 126 21.38 17.89 -10.17
CA LEU A 126 20.50 16.74 -9.96
C LEU A 126 19.67 17.05 -8.70
N TYR A 127 18.38 17.28 -8.85
CA TYR A 127 17.46 17.30 -7.71
C TYR A 127 17.29 15.84 -7.26
N GLU A 128 18.09 15.43 -6.28
CA GLU A 128 17.74 14.29 -5.44
C GLU A 128 16.64 14.76 -4.48
N PRO A 129 15.44 14.15 -4.48
CA PRO A 129 14.43 14.48 -3.49
C PRO A 129 14.92 13.97 -2.14
N GLU A 130 15.44 14.86 -1.29
CA GLU A 130 15.55 14.63 0.15
C GLU A 130 14.16 14.19 0.65
N PRO A 131 14.05 13.13 1.48
CA PRO A 131 12.78 12.69 2.04
C PRO A 131 12.21 13.81 2.90
N ASP A 132 11.30 14.59 2.30
CA ASP A 132 10.61 15.75 2.86
C ASP A 132 10.29 15.53 4.37
N ARG A 133 10.48 16.54 5.22
CA ARG A 133 9.98 16.50 6.60
C ARG A 133 8.51 16.08 6.69
N ALA A 134 7.70 16.42 5.68
CA ALA A 134 6.32 15.97 5.54
C ALA A 134 6.23 14.47 5.30
N TRP A 135 7.12 13.88 4.49
CA TRP A 135 7.25 12.42 4.33
C TRP A 135 7.54 11.75 5.67
N ARG A 136 8.60 12.16 6.37
CA ARG A 136 8.96 11.58 7.68
C ARG A 136 7.87 11.76 8.73
N SER A 137 7.14 12.87 8.69
CA SER A 137 6.03 13.13 9.60
C SER A 137 4.81 12.28 9.29
N ARG A 138 4.54 12.00 8.02
CA ARG A 138 3.51 11.05 7.60
C ARG A 138 3.88 9.62 7.94
N VAL A 139 5.13 9.19 7.71
CA VAL A 139 5.64 7.87 8.14
C VAL A 139 5.45 7.67 9.65
N ARG A 140 5.66 8.71 10.47
CA ARG A 140 5.35 8.66 11.92
C ARG A 140 3.86 8.53 12.22
N LEU A 141 2.99 9.19 11.46
CA LEU A 141 1.53 9.04 11.58
C LEU A 141 1.09 7.61 11.21
N HIS A 142 1.63 7.09 10.11
CA HIS A 142 1.44 5.73 9.64
C HIS A 142 1.88 4.70 10.67
N ARG A 143 3.04 4.89 11.32
CA ARG A 143 3.50 4.00 12.38
C ARG A 143 2.43 3.83 13.47
N ARG A 144 1.76 4.91 13.90
CA ARG A 144 0.71 4.82 14.93
C ARG A 144 -0.53 4.10 14.42
N ALA A 145 -0.96 4.39 13.19
CA ALA A 145 -2.12 3.74 12.58
C ALA A 145 -1.87 2.23 12.37
N TYR A 146 -0.74 1.88 11.75
CA TYR A 146 -0.34 0.50 11.48
C TYR A 146 -0.04 -0.30 12.74
N ALA A 147 0.70 0.26 13.71
CA ALA A 147 0.92 -0.42 14.99
C ALA A 147 -0.40 -0.70 15.74
N SER A 148 -1.33 0.27 15.72
CA SER A 148 -2.64 0.11 16.35
C SER A 148 -3.52 -0.92 15.61
N ALA A 149 -3.45 -0.97 14.28
CA ALA A 149 -4.13 -1.97 13.48
C ALA A 149 -3.57 -3.37 13.73
N THR A 150 -2.24 -3.54 13.69
CA THR A 150 -1.59 -4.82 13.98
C THR A 150 -1.89 -5.33 15.38
N CYS A 151 -1.94 -4.45 16.39
CA CYS A 151 -2.34 -4.84 17.75
C CYS A 151 -3.81 -5.26 17.85
N ARG A 152 -4.71 -4.62 17.09
CA ARG A 152 -6.13 -5.00 17.03
C ARG A 152 -6.36 -6.30 16.28
N CYS A 153 -5.65 -6.51 15.16
CA CYS A 153 -5.65 -7.78 14.44
C CYS A 153 -5.22 -8.93 15.35
N TYR A 154 -4.17 -8.73 16.14
CA TYR A 154 -3.66 -9.78 17.02
C TYR A 154 -4.58 -10.12 18.20
N ARG A 155 -5.27 -9.14 18.80
CA ARG A 155 -6.29 -9.45 19.83
C ARG A 155 -7.41 -10.36 19.31
N SER A 156 -7.66 -10.37 18.01
CA SER A 156 -8.62 -11.27 17.38
C SER A 156 -8.05 -12.66 17.08
N LEU A 157 -6.73 -12.81 17.01
CA LEU A 157 -6.04 -14.09 16.72
C LEU A 157 -5.56 -14.80 17.99
N ALA A 158 -5.39 -14.09 19.10
CA ALA A 158 -4.97 -14.64 20.39
C ALA A 158 -6.16 -15.05 21.31
N GLY A 159 -7.34 -15.25 20.72
CA GLY A 159 -8.54 -15.75 21.40
C GLY A 159 -8.60 -17.26 21.36
#